data_AF-A0A3N1D5Y3-F1
#
_entry.id   AF-A0A3N1D5Y3-F1
#
_cell.length_a   1.000
_cell.length_b   1.000
_cell.length_c   1.000
_cell.angle_alpha   90.00
_cell.angle_beta   90.00
_cell.angle_gamma   90.00
#
_symmetry.space_group_name_H-M   'P 1'
#
loop_
_entity.id
_entity.type
_entity.pdbx_description
1 polymer ?
#
loop_
_entity_poly.entity_id
_entity_poly.type
_entity_poly.pdbx_seq_one_letter_code
_entity_poly.pdbx_strand_id
1 'polypeptide(L)'
;MGEMHSVELAADAELAYTGVWMSGLRGQRMFRELDLADADDAVLGEVAEMTWLRVLKARGPFTDEGVRRLTGLRELFDLWLDSDRIEGEFTPPDSPLRVMSLSGAALEDRSLRLVGRYPDLRVVRWSSDTATGDGLGWLPLGVRMLYLRLPRLDVERLTTLAQLPYLGTLTFSGTAPTPELSALLAGLGGELSRVDFLGVERPEPAAIRPLAEAGIKVNTAQPV
;
A
#
# COMPACT_ATOMS: atom_id res chain seq x y z
N MET A 1 -1.47 -12.79 -23.14
CA MET A 1 -2.87 -13.16 -23.39
C MET A 1 -3.62 -12.79 -22.13
N GLY A 2 -4.34 -11.67 -22.10
CA GLY A 2 -5.02 -11.18 -20.89
C GLY A 2 -6.29 -12.00 -20.63
N GLU A 3 -6.51 -12.40 -19.39
CA GLU A 3 -7.72 -13.14 -18.98
C GLU A 3 -8.81 -12.15 -18.58
N MET A 4 -9.99 -12.25 -19.21
CA MET A 4 -11.18 -11.52 -18.79
C MET A 4 -11.96 -12.40 -17.83
N HIS A 5 -11.90 -12.11 -16.54
CA HIS A 5 -12.79 -12.74 -15.57
C HIS A 5 -14.12 -11.97 -15.52
N SER A 6 -15.20 -12.58 -16.03
CA SER A 6 -16.55 -12.09 -15.78
C SER A 6 -16.98 -12.57 -14.38
N VAL A 7 -17.08 -11.66 -13.43
CA VAL A 7 -17.81 -11.89 -12.19
C VAL A 7 -19.28 -11.58 -12.47
N GLU A 8 -20.20 -12.46 -12.06
CA GLU A 8 -21.63 -12.41 -12.37
C GLU A 8 -22.28 -11.04 -12.08
N LEU A 9 -23.02 -10.56 -13.07
CA LEU A 9 -23.55 -9.21 -13.20
C LEU A 9 -24.76 -8.95 -12.29
N ALA A 10 -24.58 -8.08 -11.29
CA ALA A 10 -25.62 -7.10 -10.94
C ALA A 10 -25.55 -5.95 -11.95
N ALA A 11 -26.62 -5.16 -12.10
CA ALA A 11 -26.73 -4.09 -13.11
C ALA A 11 -25.65 -2.97 -13.03
N ASP A 12 -24.79 -3.02 -12.01
CA ASP A 12 -23.64 -2.13 -11.76
C ASP A 12 -22.30 -2.88 -11.79
N ALA A 13 -22.15 -3.96 -12.57
CA ALA A 13 -20.89 -4.69 -12.63
C ALA A 13 -19.77 -3.81 -13.21
N GLU A 14 -18.95 -3.25 -12.31
CA GLU A 14 -17.68 -2.63 -12.67
C GLU A 14 -16.77 -3.71 -13.24
N LEU A 15 -16.41 -3.59 -14.52
CA LEU A 15 -15.53 -4.56 -15.15
C LEU A 15 -14.08 -4.25 -14.80
N ALA A 16 -13.36 -5.29 -14.42
CA ALA A 16 -11.93 -5.27 -14.16
C ALA A 16 -11.19 -5.90 -15.35
N TYR A 17 -10.05 -5.33 -15.72
CA TYR A 17 -9.10 -5.95 -16.65
C TYR A 17 -7.83 -6.34 -15.90
N THR A 18 -7.37 -7.58 -16.09
CA THR A 18 -6.11 -8.07 -15.53
C THR A 18 -5.20 -8.58 -16.64
N GLY A 19 -3.97 -8.07 -16.72
CA GLY A 19 -2.97 -8.55 -17.66
C GLY A 19 -2.04 -7.45 -18.17
N VAL A 20 -1.38 -7.71 -19.29
CA VAL A 20 -0.52 -6.71 -19.96
C VAL A 20 -1.38 -5.72 -20.71
N TRP A 21 -0.94 -4.47 -20.77
CA TRP A 21 -1.65 -3.42 -21.50
C TRP A 21 -1.85 -3.76 -22.99
N MET A 22 -3.03 -3.42 -23.52
CA MET A 22 -3.37 -3.53 -24.94
C MET A 22 -3.96 -2.21 -25.41
N SER A 23 -3.50 -1.70 -26.55
CA SER A 23 -3.94 -0.41 -27.09
C SER A 23 -5.46 -0.30 -27.30
N GLY A 24 -6.16 -1.43 -27.52
CA GLY A 24 -7.62 -1.50 -27.61
C GLY A 24 -8.39 -1.20 -26.32
N LEU A 25 -7.70 -1.13 -25.17
CA LEU A 25 -8.28 -0.73 -23.88
C LEU A 25 -8.49 0.78 -23.78
N ARG A 26 -7.76 1.57 -24.58
CA ARG A 26 -7.96 3.03 -24.65
C ARG A 26 -9.42 3.36 -24.93
N GLY A 27 -9.97 4.32 -24.19
CA GLY A 27 -11.36 4.76 -24.40
C GLY A 27 -12.44 3.81 -23.84
N GLN A 28 -12.09 2.63 -23.32
CA GLN A 28 -13.07 1.63 -22.87
C GLN A 28 -13.63 1.99 -21.49
N ARG A 29 -14.73 2.74 -21.48
CA ARG A 29 -15.40 3.24 -20.26
C ARG A 29 -16.06 2.18 -19.39
N MET A 30 -16.17 0.96 -19.92
CA MET A 30 -16.70 -0.19 -19.19
C MET A 30 -15.72 -0.66 -18.10
N PHE A 31 -14.41 -0.46 -18.29
CA PHE A 31 -13.41 -0.82 -17.29
C PHE A 31 -13.23 0.31 -16.28
N ARG A 32 -13.46 -0.01 -15.01
CA ARG A 32 -13.23 0.88 -13.86
C ARG A 32 -12.01 0.47 -13.06
N GLU A 33 -11.57 -0.78 -13.23
CA GLU A 33 -10.43 -1.35 -12.56
C GLU A 33 -9.44 -1.89 -13.58
N LEU A 34 -8.18 -1.51 -13.45
CA LEU A 34 -7.07 -2.11 -14.20
C LEU A 34 -6.06 -2.70 -13.23
N ASP A 35 -5.68 -3.95 -13.50
CA ASP A 35 -4.56 -4.64 -12.87
C ASP A 35 -3.54 -5.00 -13.96
N LEU A 36 -2.54 -4.14 -14.09
CA LEU A 36 -1.58 -4.17 -15.18
C LEU A 36 -0.26 -4.78 -14.74
N ALA A 37 0.17 -5.79 -15.49
CA ALA A 37 1.52 -6.34 -15.42
C ALA A 37 2.39 -5.78 -16.55
N ASP A 38 3.69 -5.68 -16.29
CA ASP A 38 4.70 -5.19 -17.23
C ASP A 38 4.41 -3.77 -17.76
N ALA A 39 3.87 -2.90 -16.90
CA ALA A 39 3.61 -1.51 -17.24
C ALA A 39 4.90 -0.68 -17.25
N ASP A 40 5.13 0.10 -18.30
CA ASP A 40 6.19 1.12 -18.39
C ASP A 40 5.59 2.55 -18.41
N ASP A 41 6.44 3.56 -18.56
CA ASP A 41 6.01 4.97 -18.60
C ASP A 41 5.12 5.31 -19.80
N ALA A 42 5.24 4.55 -20.90
CA ALA A 42 4.36 4.71 -22.05
C ALA A 42 2.97 4.18 -21.71
N VAL A 43 2.88 2.99 -21.14
CA VAL A 43 1.62 2.40 -20.65
C VAL A 43 0.93 3.31 -19.64
N LEU A 44 1.64 3.83 -18.63
CA LEU A 44 1.05 4.76 -17.66
C LEU A 44 0.56 6.06 -18.32
N GLY A 45 1.24 6.51 -19.38
CA GLY A 45 0.78 7.62 -20.21
C GLY A 45 -0.55 7.33 -20.93
N GLU A 46 -0.76 6.12 -21.43
CA GLU A 46 -2.03 5.74 -22.06
C GLU A 46 -3.15 5.57 -21.02
N VAL A 47 -2.83 4.97 -19.87
CA VAL A 47 -3.76 4.80 -18.74
C VAL A 47 -4.24 6.15 -18.20
N ALA A 48 -3.38 7.17 -18.19
CA ALA A 48 -3.70 8.52 -17.72
C ALA A 48 -4.88 9.17 -18.47
N GLU A 49 -5.20 8.73 -19.68
CA GLU A 49 -6.35 9.22 -20.46
C GLU A 49 -7.68 8.66 -19.95
N MET A 50 -7.66 7.57 -19.18
CA MET A 50 -8.84 6.90 -18.64
C MET A 50 -9.28 7.54 -17.31
N THR A 51 -9.67 8.81 -17.35
CA THR A 51 -9.99 9.64 -16.17
C THR A 51 -11.15 9.14 -15.31
N TRP A 52 -11.86 8.14 -15.79
CA TRP A 52 -12.97 7.45 -15.14
C TRP A 52 -12.54 6.20 -14.34
N LEU A 53 -11.24 5.91 -14.31
CA LEU A 53 -10.69 4.78 -13.54
C LEU A 53 -10.85 5.03 -12.05
N ARG A 54 -11.26 3.97 -11.37
CA ARG A 54 -11.52 3.94 -9.94
C ARG A 54 -10.44 3.15 -9.19
N VAL A 55 -9.94 2.06 -9.80
CA VAL A 55 -8.84 1.25 -9.29
C VAL A 55 -7.74 1.16 -10.35
N LEU A 56 -6.51 1.45 -9.95
CA LEU A 56 -5.32 1.18 -10.77
C LEU A 56 -4.31 0.41 -9.94
N LYS A 57 -4.00 -0.81 -10.39
CA LYS A 57 -2.84 -1.57 -9.96
C LYS A 57 -1.89 -1.68 -11.13
N ALA A 58 -0.65 -1.26 -10.95
CA ALA A 58 0.37 -1.34 -11.98
C ALA A 58 1.64 -1.91 -11.38
N ARG A 59 2.13 -2.98 -12.00
CA ARG A 59 3.43 -3.59 -11.74
C ARG A 59 4.25 -3.53 -13.02
N GLY A 60 5.48 -3.05 -12.92
CA GLY A 60 6.38 -3.05 -14.07
C GLY A 60 7.52 -2.04 -13.96
N PRO A 61 8.30 -1.89 -15.03
CA PRO A 61 9.51 -1.07 -15.04
C PRO A 61 9.25 0.44 -15.29
N PHE A 62 8.18 1.00 -14.73
CA PHE A 62 7.86 2.44 -14.82
C PHE A 62 8.63 3.29 -13.79
N THR A 63 8.87 4.56 -14.09
CA THR A 63 9.60 5.51 -13.25
C THR A 63 8.66 6.57 -12.68
N ASP A 64 9.21 7.48 -11.88
CA ASP A 64 8.50 8.67 -11.38
C ASP A 64 7.87 9.51 -12.51
N GLU A 65 8.47 9.51 -13.72
CA GLU A 65 7.91 10.21 -14.88
C GLU A 65 6.61 9.58 -15.38
N GLY A 66 6.52 8.26 -15.42
CA GLY A 66 5.26 7.57 -15.73
C GLY A 66 4.17 7.88 -14.71
N VAL A 67 4.53 7.89 -13.42
CA VAL A 67 3.56 8.16 -12.34
C VAL A 67 3.04 9.61 -12.38
N ARG A 68 3.88 10.60 -12.72
CA ARG A 68 3.45 12.02 -12.87
C ARG A 68 2.33 12.19 -13.90
N ARG A 69 2.27 11.33 -14.91
CA ARG A 69 1.23 11.38 -15.95
C ARG A 69 -0.15 11.01 -15.41
N LEU A 70 -0.21 10.24 -14.32
CA LEU A 70 -1.47 9.79 -13.72
C LEU A 70 -2.27 10.91 -13.01
N THR A 71 -1.74 12.14 -12.97
CA THR A 71 -2.38 13.30 -12.31
C THR A 71 -3.80 13.62 -12.80
N GLY A 72 -4.17 13.19 -14.01
CA GLY A 72 -5.52 13.35 -14.56
C GLY A 72 -6.59 12.38 -14.03
N LEU A 73 -6.22 11.34 -13.28
CA LEU A 73 -7.11 10.24 -12.88
C LEU A 73 -7.99 10.57 -11.65
N ARG A 74 -8.88 11.55 -11.80
CA ARG A 74 -9.64 12.18 -10.70
C ARG A 74 -10.62 11.28 -9.96
N GLU A 75 -11.05 10.16 -10.56
CA GLU A 75 -12.01 9.22 -9.94
C GLU A 75 -11.32 8.08 -9.15
N LEU A 76 -9.98 8.04 -9.11
CA LEU A 76 -9.25 6.99 -8.39
C LEU A 76 -9.56 7.02 -6.89
N PHE A 77 -9.89 5.83 -6.38
CA PHE A 77 -10.01 5.57 -4.94
C PHE A 77 -8.98 4.56 -4.43
N ASP A 78 -8.43 3.74 -5.32
CA ASP A 78 -7.43 2.71 -4.99
C ASP A 78 -6.26 2.73 -6.01
N LEU A 79 -5.04 2.94 -5.49
CA LEU A 79 -3.82 3.05 -6.29
C LEU A 79 -2.73 2.13 -5.76
N TRP A 80 -2.27 1.19 -6.59
CA TRP A 80 -1.16 0.30 -6.29
C TRP A 80 -0.08 0.45 -7.36
N LEU A 81 1.09 0.88 -6.95
CA LEU A 81 2.25 1.03 -7.81
C LEU A 81 3.39 0.16 -7.26
N ASP A 82 3.83 -0.79 -8.08
CA ASP A 82 4.95 -1.68 -7.77
C ASP A 82 6.01 -1.60 -8.88
N SER A 83 7.10 -0.88 -8.59
CA SER A 83 8.22 -0.71 -9.50
C SER A 83 9.52 -0.51 -8.73
N ASP A 84 10.58 -1.20 -9.12
CA ASP A 84 11.91 -0.98 -8.56
C ASP A 84 12.57 0.32 -9.06
N ARG A 85 11.93 1.06 -9.96
CA ARG A 85 12.45 2.30 -10.57
C ARG A 85 11.76 3.58 -10.10
N ILE A 86 10.81 3.49 -9.15
CA ILE A 86 10.28 4.68 -8.50
C ILE A 86 11.18 5.09 -7.34
N GLU A 87 11.45 6.39 -7.24
CA GLU A 87 12.31 6.98 -6.21
C GLU A 87 11.49 7.84 -5.23
N GLY A 88 10.27 8.23 -5.63
CA GLY A 88 9.37 9.03 -4.80
C GLY A 88 9.46 10.54 -5.05
N GLU A 89 10.03 10.94 -6.19
CA GLU A 89 10.11 12.32 -6.69
C GLU A 89 9.02 12.57 -7.75
N PHE A 90 7.77 12.32 -7.37
CA PHE A 90 6.59 12.54 -8.22
C PHE A 90 5.43 13.16 -7.45
N THR A 91 4.49 13.76 -8.20
CA THR A 91 3.20 14.18 -7.64
C THR A 91 2.16 13.13 -7.99
N PRO A 92 1.59 12.43 -7.00
CA PRO A 92 0.55 11.44 -7.25
C PRO A 92 -0.78 12.10 -7.66
N PRO A 93 -1.77 11.33 -8.14
CA PRO A 93 -3.04 11.86 -8.65
C PRO A 93 -3.85 12.66 -7.62
N ASP A 94 -4.47 13.78 -8.03
CA ASP A 94 -5.35 14.56 -7.16
C ASP A 94 -6.75 13.92 -7.05
N SER A 95 -6.76 12.72 -6.47
CA SER A 95 -7.91 11.82 -6.40
C SER A 95 -8.23 11.51 -4.94
N PRO A 96 -9.49 11.20 -4.60
CA PRO A 96 -9.91 10.90 -3.24
C PRO A 96 -9.49 9.48 -2.81
N LEU A 97 -8.18 9.23 -2.79
CA LEU A 97 -7.61 7.92 -2.48
C LEU A 97 -7.95 7.48 -1.05
N ARG A 98 -8.45 6.24 -0.95
CA ARG A 98 -8.70 5.55 0.33
C ARG A 98 -7.71 4.43 0.58
N VAL A 99 -7.15 3.88 -0.50
CA VAL A 99 -6.15 2.83 -0.47
C VAL A 99 -4.98 3.26 -1.33
N MET A 100 -3.77 3.19 -0.78
CA MET A 100 -2.53 3.44 -1.49
C MET A 100 -1.53 2.33 -1.17
N SER A 101 -0.96 1.73 -2.21
CA SER A 101 0.14 0.80 -2.11
C SER A 101 1.30 1.32 -2.95
N LEU A 102 2.43 1.62 -2.33
CA LEU A 102 3.66 2.01 -3.01
C LEU A 102 4.76 1.03 -2.64
N SER A 103 5.35 0.43 -3.68
CA SER A 103 6.46 -0.51 -3.59
C SER A 103 7.55 -0.08 -4.55
N GLY A 104 8.75 0.13 -4.01
CA GLY A 104 9.94 0.42 -4.80
C GLY A 104 11.20 0.39 -3.97
N ALA A 105 12.26 -0.21 -4.53
CA ALA A 105 13.51 -0.44 -3.83
C ALA A 105 14.17 0.85 -3.30
N ALA A 106 14.04 1.96 -4.05
CA ALA A 106 14.69 3.23 -3.76
C ALA A 106 13.82 4.23 -2.96
N LEU A 107 12.59 3.86 -2.57
CA LEU A 107 11.70 4.76 -1.84
C LEU A 107 12.25 5.14 -0.46
N GLU A 108 12.69 6.39 -0.27
CA GLU A 108 13.18 6.87 1.02
C GLU A 108 12.05 7.31 1.96
N ASP A 109 12.38 7.57 3.24
CA ASP A 109 11.42 8.06 4.22
C ASP A 109 10.70 9.34 3.76
N ARG A 110 11.41 10.27 3.10
CA ARG A 110 10.83 11.51 2.55
C ARG A 110 9.70 11.27 1.56
N SER A 111 9.69 10.12 0.89
CA SER A 111 8.66 9.73 -0.08
C SER A 111 7.31 9.47 0.60
N LEU A 112 7.26 9.19 1.91
CA LEU A 112 6.00 9.10 2.68
C LEU A 112 5.25 10.44 2.77
N ARG A 113 5.90 11.59 2.50
CA ARG A 113 5.19 12.87 2.37
C ARG A 113 4.13 12.86 1.26
N LEU A 114 4.31 12.02 0.24
CA LEU A 114 3.33 11.83 -0.82
C LEU A 114 2.03 11.23 -0.26
N VAL A 115 2.15 10.25 0.63
CA VAL A 115 1.02 9.61 1.32
C VAL A 115 0.28 10.60 2.21
N GLY A 116 1.02 11.47 2.90
CA GLY A 116 0.47 12.53 3.76
C GLY A 116 -0.41 13.57 3.04
N ARG A 117 -0.40 13.61 1.70
CA ARG A 117 -1.27 14.50 0.90
C ARG A 117 -2.72 14.05 0.86
N TYR A 118 -3.03 12.82 1.25
CA TYR A 118 -4.35 12.22 1.12
C TYR A 118 -5.03 12.06 2.49
N PRO A 119 -5.81 13.06 2.95
CA PRO A 119 -6.39 13.05 4.29
C PRO A 119 -7.41 11.92 4.51
N ASP A 120 -7.96 11.38 3.43
CA ASP A 120 -8.97 10.32 3.46
C ASP A 120 -8.40 8.90 3.36
N LEU A 121 -7.07 8.74 3.28
CA LEU A 121 -6.44 7.41 3.25
C LEU A 121 -6.77 6.60 4.50
N ARG A 122 -7.17 5.36 4.27
CA ARG A 122 -7.51 4.38 5.31
C ARG A 122 -6.55 3.20 5.31
N VAL A 123 -6.05 2.82 4.14
CA VAL A 123 -5.14 1.69 3.96
C VAL A 123 -3.89 2.19 3.27
N VAL A 124 -2.74 1.98 3.93
CA VAL A 124 -1.42 2.27 3.36
C VAL A 124 -0.63 0.98 3.33
N ARG A 125 -0.14 0.61 2.15
CA ARG A 125 0.89 -0.41 2.00
C ARG A 125 2.16 0.25 1.52
N TRP A 126 3.24 0.03 2.25
CA TRP A 126 4.52 0.65 1.98
C TRP A 126 5.60 -0.41 1.98
N SER A 127 6.32 -0.51 0.87
CA SER A 127 7.44 -1.44 0.69
C SER A 127 8.64 -0.69 0.15
N SER A 128 9.75 -0.75 0.89
CA SER A 128 11.01 -0.10 0.54
C SER A 128 12.18 -0.88 1.09
N ASP A 129 13.28 -0.92 0.34
CA ASP A 129 14.55 -1.51 0.77
C ASP A 129 15.49 -0.49 1.44
N THR A 130 15.19 0.81 1.35
CA THR A 130 16.04 1.91 1.85
C THR A 130 15.47 2.63 3.07
N ALA A 131 14.15 2.73 3.22
CA ALA A 131 13.51 3.49 4.29
C ALA A 131 13.72 2.86 5.67
N THR A 132 13.93 3.71 6.67
CA THR A 132 14.21 3.33 8.07
C THR A 132 13.02 3.54 8.99
N GLY A 133 11.96 4.21 8.53
CA GLY A 133 10.75 4.49 9.30
C GLY A 133 10.65 5.92 9.83
N ASP A 134 11.66 6.76 9.62
CA ASP A 134 11.63 8.20 9.96
C ASP A 134 10.44 8.95 9.32
N GLY A 135 9.95 8.45 8.17
CA GLY A 135 8.85 9.06 7.44
C GLY A 135 7.45 8.69 7.94
N LEU A 136 7.32 7.73 8.86
CA LEU A 136 6.02 7.28 9.38
C LEU A 136 5.22 8.41 10.06
N GLY A 137 5.93 9.44 10.53
CA GLY A 137 5.36 10.69 11.03
C GLY A 137 4.48 11.45 10.04
N TRP A 138 4.62 11.22 8.73
CA TRP A 138 3.84 11.89 7.68
C TRP A 138 2.56 11.15 7.28
N LEU A 139 2.29 9.98 7.86
CA LEU A 139 1.06 9.27 7.59
C LEU A 139 -0.17 10.09 8.04
N PRO A 140 -1.26 10.10 7.25
CA PRO A 140 -2.46 10.83 7.62
C PRO A 140 -3.13 10.19 8.85
N LEU A 141 -3.69 11.02 9.74
CA LEU A 141 -4.33 10.58 10.99
C LEU A 141 -5.48 9.59 10.79
N GLY A 142 -6.04 9.56 9.58
CA GLY A 142 -7.16 8.70 9.19
C GLY A 142 -6.80 7.24 8.87
N VAL A 143 -5.51 6.89 8.85
CA VAL A 143 -5.04 5.53 8.53
C VAL A 143 -5.55 4.54 9.57
N ARG A 144 -6.11 3.42 9.07
CA ARG A 144 -6.66 2.33 9.89
C ARG A 144 -5.90 1.03 9.72
N MET A 145 -5.31 0.82 8.54
CA MET A 145 -4.52 -0.35 8.21
C MET A 145 -3.20 0.09 7.61
N LEU A 146 -2.11 -0.36 8.21
CA LEU A 146 -0.76 -0.08 7.76
C LEU A 146 -0.02 -1.39 7.50
N TYR A 147 0.49 -1.56 6.29
CA TYR A 147 1.35 -2.67 5.90
C TYR A 147 2.75 -2.14 5.61
N LEU A 148 3.75 -2.69 6.28
CA LEU A 148 5.15 -2.30 6.16
C LEU A 148 6.01 -3.48 5.73
N ARG A 149 6.73 -3.32 4.63
CA ARG A 149 7.92 -4.11 4.31
C ARG A 149 9.11 -3.17 4.29
N LEU A 150 9.82 -3.12 5.42
CA LEU A 150 10.95 -2.21 5.65
C LEU A 150 12.10 -3.01 6.28
N PRO A 151 12.98 -3.63 5.48
CA PRO A 151 14.09 -4.45 5.99
C PRO A 151 15.07 -3.67 6.87
N ARG A 152 15.10 -2.33 6.74
CA ARG A 152 15.95 -1.41 7.50
C ARG A 152 15.19 -0.63 8.57
N LEU A 153 13.98 -1.06 8.92
CA LEU A 153 13.16 -0.41 9.93
C LEU A 153 13.91 -0.30 11.27
N ASP A 154 14.11 0.92 11.72
CA ASP A 154 14.45 1.21 13.10
C ASP A 154 13.15 1.16 13.92
N VAL A 155 13.03 0.14 14.77
CA VAL A 155 11.81 -0.12 15.55
C VAL A 155 11.45 1.03 16.47
N GLU A 156 12.40 1.85 16.92
CA GLU A 156 12.13 3.03 17.76
C GLU A 156 11.27 4.06 17.01
N ARG A 157 11.35 4.10 15.68
CA ARG A 157 10.56 5.01 14.83
C ARG A 157 9.08 4.68 14.81
N LEU A 158 8.70 3.45 15.16
CA LEU A 158 7.30 3.05 15.27
C LEU A 158 6.55 3.80 16.38
N THR A 159 7.25 4.41 17.35
CA THR A 159 6.62 5.26 18.39
C THR A 159 5.82 6.41 17.78
N THR A 160 6.20 6.88 16.59
CA THR A 160 5.46 7.92 15.85
C THR A 160 4.04 7.47 15.48
N LEU A 161 3.77 6.17 15.36
CA LEU A 161 2.44 5.63 15.05
C LEU A 161 1.41 5.89 16.16
N ALA A 162 1.84 6.26 17.38
CA ALA A 162 0.95 6.66 18.46
C ALA A 162 0.09 7.91 18.11
N GLN A 163 0.49 8.67 17.09
CA GLN A 163 -0.31 9.79 16.57
C GLN A 163 -1.52 9.34 15.73
N LEU A 164 -1.63 8.06 15.35
CA LEU A 164 -2.69 7.54 14.46
C LEU A 164 -3.82 6.93 15.31
N PRO A 165 -4.83 7.72 15.73
CA PRO A 165 -5.83 7.28 16.72
C PRO A 165 -6.69 6.10 16.24
N TYR A 166 -6.83 5.96 14.92
CA TYR A 166 -7.69 4.95 14.29
C TYR A 166 -6.93 3.74 13.73
N LEU A 167 -5.61 3.65 13.97
CA LEU A 167 -4.80 2.53 13.49
C LEU A 167 -5.24 1.25 14.21
N GLY A 168 -5.95 0.37 13.52
CA GLY A 168 -6.48 -0.88 14.07
C GLY A 168 -5.68 -2.11 13.69
N THR A 169 -5.03 -2.10 12.54
CA THR A 169 -4.24 -3.23 12.02
C THR A 169 -2.88 -2.76 11.53
N LEU A 170 -1.83 -3.38 12.05
CA LEU A 170 -0.45 -3.18 11.61
C LEU A 170 0.12 -4.51 11.13
N THR A 171 0.57 -4.57 9.88
CA THR A 171 1.17 -5.76 9.30
C THR A 171 2.61 -5.50 8.95
N PHE A 172 3.50 -6.37 9.38
CA PHE A 172 4.90 -6.38 8.98
C PHE A 172 5.16 -7.52 8.00
N SER A 173 5.99 -7.27 7.01
CA SER A 173 6.50 -8.26 6.08
C SER A 173 8.02 -8.24 6.09
N GLY A 174 8.63 -9.38 6.41
CA GLY A 174 10.08 -9.48 6.55
C GLY A 174 10.64 -8.90 7.87
N THR A 175 9.78 -8.56 8.83
CA THR A 175 10.17 -8.22 10.20
C THR A 175 9.65 -9.31 11.14
N ALA A 176 10.54 -9.94 11.89
CA ALA A 176 10.16 -10.91 12.91
C ALA A 176 9.77 -10.21 14.22
N PRO A 177 8.82 -10.74 14.99
CA PRO A 177 8.53 -10.22 16.31
C PRO A 177 9.71 -10.44 17.25
N THR A 178 10.05 -9.42 18.04
CA THR A 178 10.92 -9.51 19.21
C THR A 178 10.18 -9.01 20.46
N PRO A 179 10.60 -9.37 21.68
CA PRO A 179 10.00 -8.83 22.90
C PRO A 179 10.00 -7.30 22.93
N GLU A 180 11.06 -6.66 22.44
CA GLU A 180 11.20 -5.20 22.39
C GLU A 180 10.19 -4.58 21.42
N LEU A 181 10.10 -5.11 20.20
CA LEU A 181 9.13 -4.66 19.20
C LEU A 181 7.70 -4.82 19.72
N SER A 182 7.37 -6.00 20.25
CA SER A 182 6.04 -6.27 20.79
C SER A 182 5.68 -5.38 21.96
N ALA A 183 6.62 -5.09 22.87
CA ALA A 183 6.39 -4.17 23.98
C ALA A 183 6.15 -2.74 23.52
N LEU A 184 6.92 -2.28 22.51
CA LEU A 184 6.70 -0.98 21.89
C LEU A 184 5.31 -0.88 21.27
N LEU A 185 4.91 -1.88 20.48
CA LEU A 185 3.61 -1.94 19.83
C LEU A 185 2.45 -1.99 20.83
N ALA A 186 2.61 -2.76 21.91
CA ALA A 186 1.65 -2.79 23.02
C ALA A 186 1.50 -1.41 23.70
N GLY A 187 2.55 -0.58 23.67
CA GLY A 187 2.56 0.78 24.21
C GLY A 187 1.99 1.86 23.30
N LEU A 188 1.67 1.58 22.03
CA LEU A 188 1.15 2.59 21.09
C LEU A 188 -0.25 3.10 21.46
N GLY A 189 -1.05 2.30 22.16
CA GLY A 189 -2.43 2.62 22.53
C GLY A 189 -3.37 2.73 21.32
N GLY A 190 -4.42 3.56 21.44
CA GLY A 190 -5.38 3.80 20.36
C GLY A 190 -6.30 2.60 20.07
N GLU A 191 -6.67 2.43 18.80
CA GLU A 191 -7.52 1.32 18.31
C GLU A 191 -6.74 0.06 17.90
N LEU A 192 -5.42 0.00 18.15
CA LEU A 192 -4.59 -1.10 17.69
C LEU A 192 -5.04 -2.41 18.33
N SER A 193 -5.58 -3.30 17.51
CA SER A 193 -6.19 -4.56 17.96
C SER A 193 -5.64 -5.77 17.22
N ARG A 194 -4.89 -5.56 16.13
CA ARG A 194 -4.25 -6.62 15.35
C ARG A 194 -2.84 -6.22 14.91
N VAL A 195 -1.89 -7.12 15.13
CA VAL A 195 -0.53 -7.04 14.57
C VAL A 195 -0.22 -8.35 13.85
N ASP A 196 0.13 -8.29 12.58
CA ASP A 196 0.44 -9.47 11.78
C ASP A 196 1.91 -9.46 11.35
N PHE A 197 2.58 -10.61 11.46
CA PHE A 197 3.97 -10.78 11.03
C PHE A 197 4.02 -11.79 9.88
N LEU A 198 4.02 -11.31 8.64
CA LEU A 198 4.01 -12.15 7.45
C LEU A 198 5.39 -12.79 7.21
N GLY A 199 5.37 -14.07 6.83
CA GLY A 199 6.57 -14.88 6.65
C GLY A 199 7.13 -15.48 7.94
N VAL A 200 6.43 -15.31 9.07
CA VAL A 200 6.79 -15.91 10.35
C VAL A 200 5.77 -16.99 10.69
N GLU A 201 6.11 -18.26 10.44
CA GLU A 201 5.17 -19.37 10.65
C GLU A 201 4.83 -19.61 12.11
N ARG A 202 5.81 -19.49 13.01
CA ARG A 202 5.67 -19.73 14.46
C ARG A 202 6.60 -18.82 15.25
N PRO A 203 6.13 -17.64 15.68
CA PRO A 203 6.91 -16.75 16.52
C PRO A 203 7.07 -17.37 17.91
N GLU A 204 8.22 -17.12 18.52
CA GLU A 204 8.48 -17.51 19.90
C GLU A 204 7.41 -16.91 20.83
N PRO A 205 6.76 -17.69 21.72
CA PRO A 205 5.72 -17.17 22.61
C PRO A 205 6.20 -15.97 23.45
N ALA A 206 7.46 -15.98 23.87
CA ALA A 206 8.06 -14.87 24.61
C ALA A 206 8.16 -13.58 23.79
N ALA A 207 8.34 -13.68 22.47
CA ALA A 207 8.45 -12.54 21.57
C ALA A 207 7.11 -11.81 21.40
N ILE A 208 5.99 -12.54 21.38
CA ILE A 208 4.64 -11.96 21.20
C ILE A 208 3.88 -11.73 22.51
N ARG A 209 4.43 -12.17 23.65
CA ARG A 209 3.78 -12.05 24.97
C ARG A 209 3.29 -10.62 25.28
N PRO A 210 4.06 -9.53 25.04
CA PRO A 210 3.57 -8.18 25.33
C PRO A 210 2.31 -7.80 24.55
N LEU A 211 2.19 -8.25 23.29
CA LEU A 211 1.00 -8.01 22.47
C LEU A 211 -0.21 -8.76 23.03
N ALA A 212 -0.01 -10.02 23.43
CA ALA A 212 -1.07 -10.83 24.03
C ALA A 212 -1.57 -10.24 25.36
N GLU A 213 -0.66 -9.76 26.21
CA GLU A 213 -1.00 -9.10 27.49
C GLU A 213 -1.78 -7.79 27.28
N ALA A 214 -1.51 -7.08 26.18
CA ALA A 214 -2.27 -5.89 25.77
C ALA A 214 -3.60 -6.22 25.06
N GLY A 215 -3.96 -7.48 24.88
CA GLY A 215 -5.17 -7.90 24.16
C GLY A 215 -5.11 -7.71 22.64
N ILE A 216 -3.91 -7.49 22.09
CA ILE A 216 -3.67 -7.33 20.66
C ILE A 216 -3.54 -8.72 20.03
N LYS A 217 -4.37 -8.98 19.01
CA LYS A 217 -4.34 -10.26 18.28
C LYS A 217 -3.12 -10.32 17.38
N VAL A 218 -2.44 -11.45 17.41
CA VAL A 218 -1.33 -11.74 16.49
C VAL A 218 -1.72 -12.89 15.58
N ASN A 219 -1.87 -12.62 14.27
CA ASN A 219 -1.95 -13.70 13.31
C ASN A 219 -0.58 -13.92 12.67
N THR A 220 -0.17 -15.16 12.66
CA THR A 220 0.97 -15.64 11.87
C THR A 220 0.35 -16.24 10.64
N ALA A 221 0.39 -15.53 9.52
CA ALA A 221 -0.23 -16.00 8.30
C ALA A 221 0.32 -17.39 7.94
N GLN A 222 -0.56 -18.37 7.75
CA GLN A 222 -0.24 -19.56 6.97
C GLN A 222 0.00 -19.11 5.51
N PRO A 223 0.94 -19.74 4.78
CA PRO A 223 1.22 -19.37 3.40
C PRO A 223 -0.04 -19.50 2.53
N VAL A 224 -0.22 -18.54 1.62
CA VAL A 224 -1.16 -18.63 0.49
C VAL A 224 -0.63 -19.64 -0.51
#